data_AF-R7YMF7-F1
#
_entry.id   AF-R7YMF7-F1
#
_cell.length_a   1.000
_cell.length_b   1.000
_cell.length_c   1.000
_cell.angle_alpha   90.00
_cell.angle_beta   90.00
_cell.angle_gamma   90.00
#
_symmetry.space_group_name_H-M   'P 1'
#
loop_
_entity.id
_entity.type
_entity.pdbx_description
1 polymer ?
#
loop_
_entity_poly.entity_id
_entity_poly.type
_entity_poly.pdbx_seq_one_letter_code
_entity_poly.pdbx_strand_id
1 'polypeptide(L)'
;MASSGASKKHEWLVILPDKEGALEKRMQVRPEHLEKVLPLADAGLVPFGGAFLSELPKEGEALKLAGSAMIAVGESREEVVEMLKKDVYTREGVWDWDKVGCLLRGKGKGGEGERMGEGEEEGELSDWG
;
A
#
# COMPACT_ATOMS: atom_id res chain seq x y z
N MET A 1 11.43 -26.89 27.06
CA MET A 1 11.50 -25.57 26.43
C MET A 1 10.99 -25.72 25.00
N ALA A 2 9.77 -25.27 24.71
CA ALA A 2 9.27 -25.28 23.33
C ALA A 2 9.98 -24.17 22.55
N SER A 3 10.63 -24.51 21.44
CA SER A 3 11.13 -23.51 20.50
C SER A 3 9.94 -22.73 19.96
N SER A 4 9.93 -21.43 20.19
CA SER A 4 9.01 -20.52 19.51
C SER A 4 9.40 -20.53 18.03
N GLY A 5 8.61 -21.22 17.20
CA GLY A 5 8.76 -21.12 15.75
C GLY A 5 8.50 -19.68 15.34
N ALA A 6 9.33 -19.13 14.44
CA ALA A 6 9.04 -17.84 13.84
C ALA A 6 7.66 -17.91 13.19
N SER A 7 6.72 -17.10 13.66
CA SER A 7 5.37 -17.02 13.12
C SER A 7 5.44 -16.67 11.62
N LYS A 8 4.66 -17.38 10.81
CA LYS A 8 4.66 -17.17 9.37
C LYS A 8 3.90 -15.90 9.03
N LYS A 9 4.55 -14.97 8.33
CA LYS A 9 3.90 -13.77 7.79
C LYS A 9 3.18 -14.07 6.48
N HIS A 10 2.10 -13.33 6.25
CA HIS A 10 1.24 -13.42 5.08
C HIS A 10 1.06 -12.04 4.45
N GLU A 11 0.79 -12.01 3.15
CA GLU A 11 0.40 -10.79 2.44
C GLU A 11 -1.11 -10.58 2.51
N TRP A 12 -1.50 -9.33 2.74
CA TRP A 12 -2.87 -8.88 2.86
C TRP A 12 -3.11 -7.74 1.88
N LEU A 13 -4.12 -7.88 1.02
CA LEU A 13 -4.61 -6.75 0.24
C LEU A 13 -5.49 -5.90 1.14
N VAL A 14 -5.10 -4.64 1.29
CA VAL A 14 -5.81 -3.68 2.12
C VAL A 14 -6.35 -2.55 1.25
N ILE A 15 -7.65 -2.30 1.36
CA ILE A 15 -8.35 -1.19 0.72
C ILE A 15 -8.90 -0.29 1.84
N LEU A 16 -8.44 0.96 1.88
CA LEU A 16 -8.79 1.96 2.87
C LEU A 16 -9.43 3.16 2.16
N PRO A 17 -10.75 3.18 1.97
CA PRO A 17 -11.45 4.34 1.42
C PRO A 17 -11.27 5.56 2.33
N ASP A 18 -11.19 6.74 1.72
CA ASP A 18 -11.24 8.00 2.47
C ASP A 18 -12.69 8.28 2.90
N LYS A 19 -12.85 9.05 3.98
CA LYS A 19 -14.14 9.66 4.32
C LYS A 19 -14.53 10.72 3.30
N GLU A 20 -15.83 10.95 3.18
CA GLU A 20 -16.34 12.05 2.37
C GLU A 20 -15.77 13.39 2.85
N GLY A 21 -15.26 14.19 1.91
CA GLY A 21 -14.62 15.49 2.21
C GLY A 21 -13.22 15.42 2.83
N ALA A 22 -12.61 14.24 2.98
CA ALA A 22 -11.30 14.11 3.64
C ALA A 22 -10.09 14.57 2.79
N LEU A 23 -10.29 14.98 1.53
CA LEU A 23 -9.19 15.29 0.60
C LEU A 23 -8.26 16.39 1.13
N GLU A 24 -8.79 17.48 1.68
CA GLU A 24 -7.99 18.57 2.23
C GLU A 24 -7.10 18.06 3.38
N LYS A 25 -7.69 17.32 4.32
CA LYS A 25 -6.98 16.75 5.45
C LYS A 25 -5.92 15.75 4.99
N ARG A 26 -6.26 14.89 4.02
CA ARG A 26 -5.31 13.97 3.40
C ARG A 26 -4.10 14.69 2.87
N MET A 27 -4.29 15.75 2.08
CA MET A 27 -3.18 16.50 1.49
C MET A 27 -2.34 17.21 2.57
N GLN A 28 -2.98 17.72 3.62
CA GLN A 28 -2.30 18.35 4.75
C GLN A 28 -1.34 17.38 5.47
N VAL A 29 -1.77 16.14 5.73
CA VAL A 29 -0.98 15.17 6.51
C VAL A 29 -0.25 14.12 5.67
N ARG A 30 -0.37 14.21 4.33
CA ARG A 30 0.31 13.31 3.38
C ARG A 30 1.83 13.24 3.60
N PRO A 31 2.56 14.34 3.88
CA PRO A 31 4.00 14.25 4.14
C PRO A 31 4.32 13.35 5.33
N GLU A 32 3.59 13.47 6.45
CA GLU A 32 3.77 12.63 7.63
C GLU A 32 3.38 11.17 7.37
N HIS A 33 2.33 10.94 6.57
CA HIS A 33 1.97 9.59 6.13
C HIS A 33 3.11 8.93 5.35
N LEU A 34 3.69 9.65 4.39
CA LEU A 34 4.79 9.13 3.57
C LEU A 34 6.05 8.87 4.42
N GLU A 35 6.39 9.77 5.34
CA GLU A 35 7.52 9.59 6.28
C GLU A 35 7.41 8.29 7.10
N LYS A 36 6.17 7.88 7.45
CA LYS A 36 5.92 6.67 8.24
C LYS A 36 5.80 5.40 7.39
N VAL A 37 5.24 5.50 6.18
CA VAL A 37 5.01 4.32 5.34
C VAL A 37 6.24 3.90 4.56
N LEU A 38 7.11 4.84 4.15
CA LEU A 38 8.33 4.52 3.38
C LEU A 38 9.27 3.56 4.13
N PRO A 39 9.58 3.75 5.43
CA PRO A 39 10.36 2.76 6.18
C PRO A 39 9.69 1.38 6.28
N LEU A 40 8.36 1.32 6.27
CA LEU A 40 7.63 0.05 6.25
C LEU A 40 7.73 -0.63 4.88
N ALA A 41 7.77 0.14 3.80
CA ALA A 41 8.04 -0.36 2.46
C ALA A 41 9.47 -0.92 2.35
N ASP A 42 10.46 -0.17 2.83
CA ASP A 42 11.87 -0.60 2.87
C ASP A 42 12.06 -1.88 3.69
N ALA A 43 11.31 -2.02 4.79
CA ALA A 43 11.31 -3.22 5.62
C ALA A 43 10.50 -4.39 5.02
N GLY A 44 9.87 -4.22 3.86
CA GLY A 44 9.01 -5.23 3.21
C GLY A 44 7.70 -5.51 3.94
N LEU A 45 7.30 -4.63 4.87
CA LEU A 45 6.04 -4.72 5.61
C LEU A 45 4.86 -4.12 4.83
N VAL A 46 5.14 -3.12 3.99
CA VAL A 46 4.18 -2.54 3.03
C VAL A 46 4.85 -2.43 1.65
N PRO A 47 5.14 -3.55 0.98
CA PRO A 47 5.98 -3.56 -0.22
C PRO A 47 5.36 -2.85 -1.43
N PHE A 48 4.05 -2.61 -1.40
CA PHE A 48 3.33 -1.89 -2.44
C PHE A 48 2.19 -1.08 -1.81
N GLY A 49 2.03 0.17 -2.23
CA GLY A 49 0.93 1.01 -1.78
C GLY A 49 0.78 2.27 -2.61
N GLY A 50 -0.46 2.72 -2.77
CA GLY A 50 -0.78 3.92 -3.53
C GLY A 50 -2.18 4.45 -3.25
N ALA A 51 -2.42 5.69 -3.69
CA ALA A 51 -3.77 6.23 -3.70
C ALA A 51 -4.55 5.67 -4.88
N PHE A 52 -5.80 5.26 -4.68
CA PHE A 52 -6.72 4.98 -5.78
C PHE A 52 -7.62 6.19 -6.01
N LEU A 53 -8.11 6.32 -7.25
CA LEU A 53 -8.90 7.46 -7.71
C LEU A 53 -10.37 7.06 -7.88
N SER A 54 -11.28 8.00 -7.69
CA SER A 54 -12.71 7.78 -7.96
C SER A 54 -13.05 7.84 -9.45
N GLU A 55 -12.20 8.46 -10.26
CA GLU A 55 -12.39 8.64 -11.69
C GLU A 55 -11.06 8.72 -12.43
N LEU A 56 -11.13 8.64 -13.76
CA LEU A 56 -9.95 8.83 -14.61
C LEU A 56 -9.42 10.26 -14.48
N PRO A 57 -8.09 10.44 -14.32
CA PRO A 57 -7.47 11.75 -14.38
C PRO A 57 -7.80 12.46 -15.69
N LYS A 58 -8.10 13.75 -15.60
CA LYS A 58 -8.22 14.63 -16.76
C LYS A 58 -7.04 15.59 -16.76
N GLU A 59 -6.57 15.94 -17.95
CA GLU A 59 -5.43 16.84 -18.11
C GLU A 59 -5.74 18.21 -17.50
N GLY A 60 -4.83 18.72 -16.67
CA GLY A 60 -4.97 20.00 -15.97
C GLY A 60 -5.90 20.00 -14.75
N GLU A 61 -6.56 18.89 -14.42
CA GLU A 61 -7.41 18.77 -13.23
C GLU A 61 -6.68 18.10 -12.05
N ALA A 62 -7.07 18.45 -10.83
CA ALA A 62 -6.57 17.79 -9.63
C ALA A 62 -7.05 16.33 -9.56
N LEU A 63 -6.17 15.43 -9.13
CA LEU A 63 -6.51 14.01 -8.96
C LEU A 63 -7.59 13.84 -7.88
N LYS A 64 -8.67 13.15 -8.23
CA LYS A 64 -9.74 12.80 -7.27
C LYS A 64 -9.36 11.55 -6.48
N LEU A 65 -8.49 11.75 -5.48
CA LEU A 65 -8.08 10.69 -4.55
C LEU A 65 -9.30 10.21 -3.74
N ALA A 66 -9.51 8.90 -3.72
CA ALA A 66 -10.68 8.28 -3.07
C ALA A 66 -10.31 7.31 -1.94
N GLY A 67 -9.02 7.00 -1.78
CA GLY A 67 -8.54 6.15 -0.70
C GLY A 67 -7.12 5.67 -0.93
N SER A 68 -6.72 4.66 -0.18
CA SER A 68 -5.44 3.98 -0.30
C SER A 68 -5.65 2.49 -0.56
N ALA A 69 -4.87 1.92 -1.47
CA ALA A 69 -4.76 0.47 -1.67
C ALA A 69 -3.31 0.07 -1.44
N MET A 70 -3.08 -1.00 -0.67
CA MET A 70 -1.74 -1.47 -0.36
C MET A 70 -1.69 -2.97 -0.10
N ILE A 71 -0.52 -3.55 -0.27
CA ILE A 71 -0.19 -4.87 0.26
C ILE A 71 0.51 -4.66 1.60
N ALA A 72 0.00 -5.29 2.66
CA ALA A 72 0.62 -5.29 3.98
C ALA A 72 1.02 -6.72 4.37
N VAL A 73 2.13 -6.85 5.09
CA VAL A 73 2.68 -8.14 5.49
C VAL A 73 2.62 -8.30 7.01
N GLY A 74 1.91 -9.32 7.48
CA GLY A 74 1.71 -9.60 8.90
C GLY A 74 1.27 -11.04 9.16
N GLU A 75 1.39 -11.48 10.41
CA GLU A 75 1.02 -12.81 10.89
C GLU A 75 -0.51 -13.00 10.89
N SER A 76 -1.25 -11.93 11.15
CA SER A 76 -2.72 -11.93 11.20
C SER A 76 -3.31 -10.65 10.63
N ARG A 77 -4.63 -10.68 10.40
CA ARG A 77 -5.40 -9.49 10.02
C ARG A 77 -5.28 -8.41 11.08
N GLU A 78 -5.32 -8.81 12.35
CA GLU A 78 -5.29 -7.93 13.51
C GLU A 78 -3.95 -7.18 13.59
N GLU A 79 -2.82 -7.86 13.36
CA GLU A 79 -1.51 -7.22 13.33
C GLU A 79 -1.43 -6.16 12.22
N VAL A 80 -1.90 -6.48 11.02
CA VAL A 80 -1.96 -5.53 9.90
C VAL A 80 -2.84 -4.32 10.24
N VAL A 81 -4.02 -4.57 10.82
CA VAL A 81 -4.95 -3.50 11.23
C VAL A 81 -4.33 -2.61 12.31
N GLU A 82 -3.68 -3.18 13.32
CA GLU A 82 -3.03 -2.42 14.39
C GLU A 82 -1.82 -1.63 13.89
N MET A 83 -1.09 -2.13 12.89
CA MET A 83 -0.06 -1.36 12.19
C MET A 83 -0.68 -0.14 11.50
N LEU A 84 -1.74 -0.32 10.73
CA LEU A 84 -2.41 0.75 9.97
C LEU A 84 -3.13 1.77 10.86
N LYS A 85 -3.61 1.36 12.03
CA LYS A 85 -4.22 2.28 13.01
C LYS A 85 -3.23 3.31 13.57
N LYS A 86 -1.93 3.03 13.52
CA LYS A 86 -0.88 3.98 13.94
C LYS A 86 -0.61 5.07 12.91
N ASP A 87 -1.08 4.87 11.68
CA ASP A 87 -0.92 5.84 10.59
C ASP A 87 -1.63 7.16 10.89
N VAL A 88 -1.04 8.26 10.43
CA VAL A 88 -1.62 9.60 10.59
C VAL A 88 -2.96 9.71 9.86
N TYR A 89 -3.15 9.05 8.71
CA TYR A 89 -4.45 9.03 8.03
C TYR A 89 -5.55 8.37 8.87
N THR A 90 -5.21 7.38 9.72
CA THR A 90 -6.16 6.88 10.72
C THR A 90 -6.42 7.90 11.81
N ARG A 91 -5.36 8.40 12.43
CA ARG A 91 -5.43 9.28 13.62
C ARG A 91 -6.18 10.58 13.33
N GLU A 92 -6.00 11.11 12.12
CA GLU A 92 -6.60 12.36 11.65
C GLU A 92 -7.95 12.15 10.95
N GLY A 93 -8.46 10.91 10.93
CA GLY A 93 -9.78 10.59 10.41
C GLY A 93 -9.92 10.69 8.89
N VAL A 94 -8.82 10.53 8.15
CA VAL A 94 -8.83 10.50 6.67
C VAL A 94 -9.49 9.21 6.19
N TRP A 95 -9.06 8.04 6.70
CA TRP A 95 -9.62 6.76 6.30
C TRP A 95 -10.96 6.45 6.99
N ASP A 96 -11.87 5.88 6.24
CA ASP A 96 -13.18 5.40 6.68
C ASP A 96 -13.07 3.92 7.11
N TRP A 97 -12.79 3.70 8.39
CA TRP A 97 -12.63 2.37 8.98
C TRP A 97 -13.88 1.50 8.91
N ASP A 98 -15.07 2.07 8.71
CA ASP A 98 -16.31 1.31 8.52
C ASP A 98 -16.36 0.62 7.15
N LYS A 99 -15.53 1.08 6.19
CA LYS A 99 -15.46 0.55 4.81
C LYS A 99 -14.13 -0.16 4.50
N VAL A 100 -13.27 -0.38 5.49
CA VAL A 100 -11.96 -0.99 5.26
C VAL A 100 -12.07 -2.47 4.94
N GLY A 101 -11.48 -2.85 3.80
CA GLY A 101 -11.26 -4.24 3.41
C GLY A 101 -9.84 -4.67 3.74
N CYS A 102 -9.68 -5.80 4.42
CA CYS A 102 -8.38 -6.45 4.63
C CYS A 102 -8.52 -7.93 4.29
N LEU A 103 -7.96 -8.33 3.14
CA LEU A 103 -8.19 -9.61 2.50
C LEU A 103 -6.88 -10.41 2.45
N LEU A 104 -6.89 -11.62 3.01
CA LEU A 104 -5.74 -12.51 2.98
C LEU A 104 -5.46 -12.95 1.53
N ARG A 105 -4.20 -12.85 1.08
CA ARG A 105 -3.81 -13.40 -0.21
C ARG A 105 -3.99 -14.93 -0.20
N GLY A 106 -4.88 -15.43 -1.05
CA GLY A 106 -5.05 -16.86 -1.28
C GLY A 106 -3.79 -17.47 -1.89
N LYS A 107 -3.52 -18.74 -1.59
CA LYS A 107 -2.51 -19.49 -2.34
C LYS A 107 -3.06 -19.78 -3.73
N GLY A 108 -2.45 -19.23 -4.77
CA GLY A 108 -2.72 -19.63 -6.14
C GLY A 108 -2.48 -21.13 -6.32
N LYS A 109 -3.31 -21.81 -7.11
CA LYS A 109 -3.00 -23.16 -7.60
C LYS A 109 -1.95 -23.03 -8.71
N GLY A 110 -0.67 -23.09 -8.34
CA GLY A 110 0.45 -23.29 -9.28
C GLY A 110 1.13 -22.03 -9.81
N GLY A 111 2.47 -22.08 -9.83
CA GLY A 111 3.38 -21.11 -10.44
C GLY A 111 4.30 -20.44 -9.42
N GLU A 112 5.49 -21.01 -9.19
CA GLU A 112 6.63 -20.23 -8.72
C GLU A 112 6.83 -19.09 -9.71
N GLY A 113 6.45 -17.89 -9.32
CA GLY A 113 6.74 -16.67 -10.08
C GLY A 113 8.23 -16.43 -10.02
N GLU A 114 8.92 -16.87 -11.05
CA GLU A 114 10.22 -16.39 -11.49
C GLU A 114 10.29 -14.88 -11.22
N ARG A 115 11.13 -14.48 -10.26
CA ARG A 115 11.52 -13.08 -10.08
C ARG A 115 12.20 -12.72 -11.39
N MET A 116 11.48 -12.03 -12.29
CA MET A 116 12.06 -11.45 -13.49
C MET A 116 13.25 -10.61 -13.02
N GLY A 117 14.44 -11.11 -13.33
CA GLY A 117 15.68 -10.41 -13.09
C GLY A 117 15.64 -9.08 -13.84
N GLU A 118 16.21 -8.07 -13.21
CA GLU A 118 16.53 -6.79 -13.83
C GLU A 118 17.31 -7.08 -15.12
N GLY A 119 16.63 -6.92 -16.26
CA GLY A 119 17.29 -6.76 -17.53
C GLY A 119 17.82 -5.35 -17.57
N GLU A 120 19.13 -5.19 -17.41
CA GLU A 120 19.85 -4.00 -17.82
C GLU A 120 19.60 -3.81 -19.32
N GLU A 121 18.69 -2.90 -19.67
CA GLU A 121 18.57 -2.41 -21.03
C GLU A 121 19.45 -1.16 -21.15
N GLU A 122 20.75 -1.38 -21.35
CA GLU A 122 21.63 -0.39 -21.97
C GLU A 122 21.23 -0.27 -23.45
N GLY A 123 20.19 0.51 -23.71
CA GLY A 123 19.79 0.91 -25.06
C GLY A 123 20.54 2.18 -25.47
N GLU A 124 21.54 2.00 -26.33
CA GLU A 124 22.29 3.05 -27.03
C GLU A 124 21.40 4.19 -27.55
N LEU A 125 21.73 5.39 -27.07
CA LEU A 125 21.22 6.67 -27.54
C LEU A 125 22.06 7.15 -28.73
N SER A 126 21.67 6.79 -29.96
CA SER A 126 22.08 7.53 -31.17
C SER A 126 21.41 7.00 -32.43
N ASP A 127 20.28 7.60 -32.83
CA ASP A 127 20.04 8.05 -34.21
C ASP A 127 18.64 8.66 -34.33
N TRP A 128 18.56 9.99 -34.40
CA TRP A 128 17.46 10.70 -35.06
C TRP A 128 18.05 11.96 -35.69
N GLY A 129 18.14 11.95 -37.02
CA GLY A 129 18.46 13.11 -37.85
C GLY A 129 17.31 14.10 -38.00
#